data_AF-T2JVC8-F1
#
_entry.id   AF-T2JVC8-F1
#
_cell.length_a   1.000
_cell.length_b   1.000
_cell.length_c   1.000
_cell.angle_alpha   90.00
_cell.angle_beta   90.00
_cell.angle_gamma   90.00
#
_symmetry.space_group_name_H-M   'P 1'
#
loop_
_entity.id
_entity.type
_entity.pdbx_description
1 polymer ?
#
loop_
_entity_poly.entity_id
_entity_poly.type
_entity_poly.pdbx_seq_one_letter_code
_entity_poly.pdbx_strand_id
1 'polypeptide(L)'
;MKDVHLSNRSILIQRLIILGTPFVLGLLEITHPIGMMNKTPFQSVVPKVDWWITLHLLQLPLFGLLGIAVLLLVNNLKGLPVMISRIGIAFFLIFYTALDSIMGIAGGVLIRSAKDLSKNIQIFAEKQFNLLLFDPIFGGSTFSLISVLGGGGWLIGIIAAAIALKRAGASLFSVVLLIASGFLFGLAHVPPTGPIGMACFFIAVAMIDPRIWMGEKIS
;
A
#
# COMPACT_ATOMS: atom_id res chain seq x y z
N MET A 1 0.33 -34.66 -10.58
CA MET A 1 0.62 -33.44 -9.80
C MET A 1 0.92 -33.90 -8.39
N LYS A 2 2.08 -33.56 -7.82
CA LYS A 2 2.35 -33.87 -6.41
C LYS A 2 1.54 -32.89 -5.56
N ASP A 3 0.61 -33.40 -4.77
CA ASP A 3 -0.06 -32.64 -3.72
C ASP A 3 1.00 -32.26 -2.68
N VAL A 4 1.53 -31.05 -2.78
CA VAL A 4 2.44 -30.50 -1.77
C VAL A 4 1.58 -30.10 -0.59
N HIS A 5 1.44 -31.02 0.37
CA HIS A 5 0.75 -30.73 1.62
C HIS A 5 1.59 -29.69 2.39
N LEU A 6 1.13 -28.44 2.42
CA LEU A 6 1.77 -27.40 3.23
C LEU A 6 1.66 -27.78 4.71
N SER A 7 2.74 -27.57 5.47
CA SER A 7 2.68 -27.76 6.92
C SER A 7 1.75 -26.73 7.57
N ASN A 8 1.14 -27.10 8.71
CA ASN A 8 0.31 -26.18 9.51
C ASN A 8 1.01 -24.84 9.82
N ARG A 9 2.34 -24.88 10.00
CA ARG A 9 3.17 -23.69 10.23
C ARG A 9 3.21 -22.76 9.01
N SER A 10 3.34 -23.31 7.80
CA SER A 10 3.34 -22.54 6.55
C SER A 10 1.99 -21.84 6.33
N ILE A 11 0.89 -22.56 6.61
CA ILE A 11 -0.48 -22.01 6.49
C ILE A 11 -0.67 -20.85 7.46
N LEU A 12 -0.23 -21.01 8.71
CA LEU A 12 -0.31 -19.96 9.72
C LEU A 12 0.47 -18.71 9.30
N ILE A 13 1.69 -18.86 8.78
CA ILE A 13 2.51 -17.73 8.30
C ILE A 13 1.80 -17.00 7.15
N GLN A 14 1.24 -17.72 6.17
CA GLN A 14 0.50 -17.09 5.08
C GLN A 14 -0.70 -16.28 5.58
N ARG A 15 -1.48 -16.85 6.52
CA ARG A 15 -2.60 -16.13 7.13
C ARG A 15 -2.15 -14.87 7.87
N LEU A 16 -1.05 -14.97 8.64
CA LEU A 16 -0.49 -13.83 9.35
C LEU A 16 -0.08 -12.71 8.40
N ILE A 17 0.50 -13.04 7.24
CA ILE A 17 0.87 -12.03 6.23
C ILE A 17 -0.38 -11.45 5.59
N ILE A 18 -1.31 -12.29 5.13
CA ILE A 18 -2.52 -11.88 4.40
C ILE A 18 -3.44 -10.99 5.25
N LEU A 19 -3.61 -11.33 6.53
CA LEU A 19 -4.50 -10.62 7.44
C LEU A 19 -3.78 -9.57 8.28
N GLY A 20 -2.61 -9.92 8.82
CA GLY A 20 -1.88 -9.05 9.75
C GLY A 20 -1.33 -7.81 9.08
N THR A 21 -0.86 -7.92 7.83
CA THR A 21 -0.30 -6.77 7.11
C THR A 21 -1.30 -5.64 6.89
N PRO A 22 -2.46 -5.83 6.22
CA PRO A 22 -3.43 -4.76 6.03
C PRO A 22 -3.98 -4.23 7.36
N PHE A 23 -4.08 -5.07 8.40
CA PHE A 23 -4.51 -4.65 9.72
C PHE A 23 -3.50 -3.67 10.36
N VAL A 24 -2.22 -4.06 10.44
CA VAL A 24 -1.16 -3.22 11.03
C VAL A 24 -0.97 -1.95 10.21
N LEU A 25 -0.91 -2.07 8.89
CA LEU A 25 -0.76 -0.92 8.00
C LEU A 25 -1.93 0.05 8.18
N GLY A 26 -3.18 -0.44 8.11
CA GLY A 26 -4.37 0.40 8.29
C GLY A 26 -4.39 1.15 9.62
N LEU A 27 -3.95 0.53 10.72
CA LEU A 27 -3.83 1.20 12.02
C LEU A 27 -2.76 2.29 12.04
N LEU A 28 -1.60 2.03 11.44
CA LEU A 28 -0.53 3.02 11.35
C LEU A 28 -0.96 4.22 10.52
N GLU A 29 -1.62 3.98 9.38
CA GLU A 29 -2.05 5.04 8.47
C GLU A 29 -3.00 6.04 9.12
N ILE A 30 -3.83 5.64 10.08
CA ILE A 30 -4.72 6.57 10.83
C ILE A 30 -3.93 7.73 11.46
N THR A 31 -2.66 7.48 11.81
CA THR A 31 -1.80 8.47 12.46
C THR A 31 -0.85 9.20 11.49
N HIS A 32 -0.99 8.96 10.18
CA HIS A 32 -0.20 9.62 9.15
C HIS A 32 -0.39 11.14 9.23
N PRO A 33 0.68 11.96 9.33
CA PRO A 33 0.53 13.41 9.31
C PRO A 33 -0.05 13.87 7.97
N ILE A 34 -1.12 14.66 8.02
CA ILE A 34 -1.74 15.24 6.83
C ILE A 34 -1.56 16.76 6.82
N GLY A 35 -1.84 17.38 5.66
CA GLY A 35 -1.82 18.83 5.53
C GLY A 35 -2.72 19.50 6.57
N MET A 36 -2.16 20.45 7.32
CA MET A 36 -2.90 21.26 8.27
C MET A 36 -3.56 22.42 7.54
N MET A 37 -4.79 22.76 7.95
CA MET A 37 -5.51 23.92 7.40
C MET A 37 -4.67 25.20 7.55
N ASN A 38 -4.59 25.98 6.48
CA ASN A 38 -3.83 27.25 6.40
C ASN A 38 -2.32 27.12 6.64
N LYS A 39 -1.74 25.92 6.47
CA LYS A 39 -0.29 25.70 6.53
C LYS A 39 0.21 25.09 5.24
N THR A 40 1.46 25.35 4.91
CA THR A 40 2.12 24.66 3.79
C THR A 40 2.43 23.20 4.15
N PRO A 41 2.73 22.33 3.17
CA PRO A 41 3.12 20.95 3.45
C PRO A 41 4.31 20.87 4.42
N PHE A 42 5.32 21.71 4.22
CA PHE A 42 6.48 21.82 5.12
C PHE A 42 6.04 22.12 6.56
N GLN A 43 5.26 23.18 6.75
CA GLN A 43 4.79 23.63 8.08
C GLN A 43 3.86 22.61 8.75
N SER A 44 3.17 21.79 7.96
CA SER A 44 2.29 20.72 8.47
C SER A 44 3.10 19.53 9.00
N VAL A 45 4.23 19.22 8.38
CA VAL A 45 5.08 18.08 8.73
C VAL A 45 6.08 18.42 9.84
N VAL A 46 6.64 19.64 9.87
CA VAL A 46 7.66 20.05 10.87
C VAL A 46 7.36 19.61 12.31
N PRO A 47 6.14 19.81 12.86
CA PRO A 47 5.84 19.43 14.24
C PRO A 47 5.88 17.92 14.51
N LYS A 48 5.77 17.09 13.47
CA LYS A 48 5.69 15.63 13.54
C LYS A 48 6.72 14.94 12.64
N VAL A 49 7.79 15.63 12.27
CA VAL A 49 8.72 15.15 11.22
C VAL A 49 9.41 13.83 11.58
N ASP A 50 9.70 13.59 12.86
CA ASP A 50 10.28 12.32 13.29
C ASP A 50 9.27 11.17 13.18
N TRP A 51 7.99 11.43 13.46
CA TRP A 51 6.93 10.44 13.22
C TRP A 51 6.71 10.22 11.73
N TRP A 52 6.71 11.28 10.91
CA TRP A 52 6.64 11.17 9.46
C TRP A 52 7.71 10.21 8.92
N ILE A 53 8.99 10.43 9.27
CA ILE A 53 10.09 9.56 8.83
C ILE A 53 9.92 8.13 9.37
N THR A 54 9.57 7.98 10.64
CA THR A 54 9.39 6.67 11.29
C THR A 54 8.28 5.87 10.60
N LEU A 55 7.15 6.50 10.31
CA LEU A 55 6.02 5.89 9.63
C LEU A 55 6.42 5.38 8.25
N HIS A 56 7.07 6.20 7.44
CA HIS A 56 7.52 5.80 6.09
C HIS A 56 8.58 4.70 6.12
N LEU A 57 9.46 4.68 7.13
CA LEU A 57 10.37 3.55 7.35
C LEU A 57 9.64 2.25 7.69
N LEU A 58 8.55 2.31 8.45
CA LEU A 58 7.71 1.14 8.76
C LEU A 58 6.84 0.74 7.56
N GLN A 59 6.42 1.71 6.74
CA GLN A 59 5.61 1.47 5.54
C GLN A 59 6.38 0.69 4.48
N LEU A 60 7.68 0.91 4.28
CA LEU A 60 8.48 0.16 3.30
C LEU A 60 8.34 -1.38 3.42
N PRO A 61 8.64 -2.02 4.58
CA PRO A 61 8.43 -3.45 4.73
C PRO A 61 6.95 -3.85 4.70
N LEU A 62 6.04 -2.99 5.20
CA LEU A 62 4.60 -3.29 5.18
C LEU A 62 4.01 -3.29 3.77
N PHE A 63 4.41 -2.37 2.89
CA PHE A 63 4.05 -2.41 1.47
C PHE A 63 4.63 -3.64 0.77
N GLY A 64 5.87 -4.01 1.11
CA GLY A 64 6.45 -5.28 0.70
C GLY A 64 5.58 -6.49 1.07
N LEU A 65 5.23 -6.59 2.35
CA LEU A 65 4.36 -7.65 2.87
C LEU A 65 2.94 -7.60 2.28
N LEU A 66 2.43 -6.41 1.97
CA LEU A 66 1.10 -6.24 1.40
C LEU A 66 1.07 -6.74 -0.05
N GLY A 67 2.10 -6.45 -0.84
CA GLY A 67 2.26 -7.07 -2.15
C GLY A 67 2.37 -8.59 -2.07
N ILE A 68 3.17 -9.10 -1.12
CA ILE A 68 3.28 -10.55 -0.86
C ILE A 68 1.92 -11.15 -0.48
N ALA A 69 1.11 -10.47 0.33
CA ALA A 69 -0.24 -10.92 0.68
C ALA A 69 -1.09 -11.16 -0.56
N VAL A 70 -1.07 -10.24 -1.53
CA VAL A 70 -1.80 -10.40 -2.80
C VAL A 70 -1.24 -11.55 -3.63
N LEU A 71 0.10 -11.67 -3.72
CA LEU A 71 0.74 -12.78 -4.44
C LEU A 71 0.36 -14.14 -3.84
N LEU A 72 0.26 -14.23 -2.50
CA LEU A 72 -0.19 -15.43 -1.80
C LEU A 72 -1.66 -15.77 -2.09
N LEU A 73 -2.55 -14.75 -2.12
CA LEU A 73 -3.97 -14.95 -2.44
C LEU A 73 -4.18 -15.60 -3.82
N VAL A 74 -3.31 -15.31 -4.78
CA VAL A 74 -3.41 -15.84 -6.16
C VAL A 74 -2.40 -16.94 -6.46
N ASN A 75 -1.61 -17.39 -5.48
CA ASN A 75 -0.46 -18.26 -5.71
C ASN A 75 -0.85 -19.59 -6.37
N ASN A 76 -1.92 -20.20 -5.86
CA ASN A 76 -2.42 -21.50 -6.32
C ASN A 76 -3.49 -21.40 -7.41
N LEU A 77 -3.82 -20.17 -7.85
CA LEU A 77 -4.77 -19.91 -8.93
C LEU A 77 -4.05 -19.85 -10.28
N LYS A 78 -4.81 -19.99 -11.37
CA LYS A 78 -4.26 -19.98 -12.74
C LYS A 78 -5.06 -19.07 -13.68
N GLY A 79 -4.43 -18.72 -14.80
CA GLY A 79 -5.04 -17.98 -15.90
C GLY A 79 -4.63 -16.51 -15.96
N LEU A 80 -5.16 -15.83 -16.99
CA LEU A 80 -4.79 -14.44 -17.30
C LEU A 80 -4.97 -13.45 -16.14
N PRO A 81 -6.06 -13.48 -15.34
CA PRO A 81 -6.19 -12.57 -14.20
C PRO A 81 -5.09 -12.72 -13.15
N VAL A 82 -4.59 -13.95 -12.92
CA VAL A 82 -3.49 -14.19 -11.98
C VAL A 82 -2.19 -13.58 -12.51
N MET A 83 -1.92 -13.73 -13.81
CA MET A 83 -0.75 -13.12 -14.45
C MET A 83 -0.80 -11.59 -14.36
N ILE A 84 -1.94 -10.99 -14.71
CA ILE A 84 -2.14 -9.52 -14.61
C ILE A 84 -1.98 -9.05 -13.16
N SER A 85 -2.53 -9.81 -12.20
CA SER A 85 -2.38 -9.50 -10.78
C SER A 85 -0.92 -9.44 -10.36
N ARG A 86 -0.12 -10.47 -10.70
CA ARG A 86 1.31 -10.53 -10.38
C ARG A 86 2.10 -9.37 -11.00
N ILE A 87 1.80 -9.03 -12.26
CA ILE A 87 2.45 -7.90 -12.94
C ILE A 87 2.10 -6.57 -12.24
N GLY A 88 0.81 -6.32 -11.97
CA GLY A 88 0.37 -5.11 -11.28
C GLY A 88 1.02 -4.96 -9.90
N ILE A 89 1.09 -6.05 -9.13
CA ILE A 89 1.75 -6.05 -7.81
C ILE A 89 3.26 -5.86 -7.92
N ALA A 90 3.92 -6.35 -8.97
CA ALA A 90 5.34 -6.05 -9.20
C ALA A 90 5.57 -4.54 -9.42
N PHE A 91 4.69 -3.88 -10.19
CA PHE A 91 4.75 -2.43 -10.37
C PHE A 91 4.51 -1.69 -9.06
N PHE A 92 3.50 -2.08 -8.28
CA PHE A 92 3.25 -1.53 -6.95
C PHE A 92 4.50 -1.63 -6.06
N LEU A 93 5.08 -2.82 -5.94
CA LEU A 93 6.24 -3.06 -5.09
C LEU A 93 7.44 -2.20 -5.48
N ILE A 94 7.69 -2.01 -6.78
CA ILE A 94 8.84 -1.25 -7.27
C ILE A 94 8.60 0.26 -7.13
N PHE A 95 7.50 0.76 -7.67
CA PHE A 95 7.29 2.20 -7.80
C PHE A 95 6.72 2.82 -6.52
N TYR A 96 5.85 2.12 -5.79
CA TYR A 96 5.26 2.68 -4.57
C TYR A 96 6.29 2.77 -3.44
N THR A 97 7.17 1.77 -3.28
CA THR A 97 8.25 1.83 -2.29
C THR A 97 9.29 2.90 -2.64
N ALA A 98 9.55 3.11 -3.93
CA ALA A 98 10.42 4.20 -4.38
C ALA A 98 9.77 5.57 -4.12
N LEU A 99 8.47 5.75 -4.39
CA LEU A 99 7.73 6.97 -4.04
C LEU A 99 7.85 7.27 -2.55
N ASP A 100 7.61 6.27 -1.70
CA ASP A 100 7.64 6.38 -0.25
C ASP A 100 9.04 6.72 0.28
N SER A 101 10.07 6.14 -0.34
CA SER A 101 11.46 6.44 -0.02
C SER A 101 11.84 7.89 -0.36
N ILE A 102 11.35 8.43 -1.48
CA ILE A 102 11.69 9.79 -1.94
C ILE A 102 10.84 10.83 -1.19
N MET A 103 9.51 10.73 -1.24
CA MET A 103 8.62 11.72 -0.61
C MET A 103 8.61 11.60 0.91
N GLY A 104 8.47 10.38 1.40
CA GLY A 104 8.36 10.08 2.82
C GLY A 104 9.68 10.27 3.55
N ILE A 105 10.68 9.49 3.17
CA ILE A 105 11.94 9.43 3.92
C ILE A 105 12.84 10.61 3.53
N ALA A 106 13.20 10.78 2.26
CA ALA A 106 14.11 11.85 1.86
C ALA A 106 13.49 13.25 2.06
N GLY A 107 12.21 13.41 1.74
CA GLY A 107 11.45 14.63 2.03
C GLY A 107 11.39 14.94 3.54
N GLY A 108 11.12 13.93 4.37
CA GLY A 108 11.16 14.08 5.83
C GLY A 108 12.55 14.48 6.36
N VAL A 109 13.62 13.88 5.83
CA VAL A 109 15.01 14.22 6.21
C VAL A 109 15.36 15.65 5.83
N LEU A 110 14.94 16.14 4.66
CA LEU A 110 15.09 17.54 4.26
C LEU A 110 14.42 18.47 5.27
N ILE A 111 13.16 18.20 5.63
CA ILE A 111 12.39 19.01 6.59
C ILE A 111 13.07 18.99 7.96
N ARG A 112 13.45 17.81 8.46
CA ARG A 112 14.08 17.65 9.76
C ARG A 112 15.40 18.38 9.85
N SER A 113 16.20 18.37 8.79
CA SER A 113 17.50 19.03 8.76
C SER A 113 17.40 20.55 8.72
N ALA A 114 16.27 21.09 8.23
CA ALA A 114 16.04 22.53 8.13
C ALA A 114 15.31 23.13 9.34
N LYS A 115 14.60 22.31 10.14
CA LYS A 115 13.61 22.80 11.13
C LYS A 115 14.18 23.74 12.19
N ASP A 116 15.44 23.55 12.59
CA ASP A 116 16.12 24.33 13.64
C ASP A 116 17.12 25.35 13.07
N LEU A 117 17.18 25.49 11.75
CA LEU A 117 18.08 26.42 11.06
C LEU A 117 17.43 27.79 10.89
N SER A 118 18.21 28.76 10.39
CA SER A 118 17.75 30.13 10.16
C SER A 118 16.51 30.19 9.27
N LYS A 119 15.71 31.26 9.42
CA LYS A 119 14.44 31.41 8.70
C LYS A 119 14.61 31.35 7.18
N ASN A 120 15.70 31.90 6.65
CA ASN A 120 16.00 31.85 5.22
C ASN A 120 16.22 30.41 4.73
N ILE A 121 16.87 29.56 5.53
CA ILE A 121 17.07 28.14 5.20
C ILE A 121 15.73 27.40 5.25
N GLN A 122 14.89 27.68 6.25
CA GLN A 122 13.55 27.07 6.33
C GLN A 122 12.70 27.43 5.11
N ILE A 123 12.68 28.70 4.68
CA ILE A 123 11.96 29.16 3.48
C ILE A 123 12.48 28.43 2.23
N PHE A 124 13.81 28.28 2.11
CA PHE A 124 14.40 27.54 1.02
C PHE A 124 13.98 26.06 1.03
N ALA A 125 14.07 25.38 2.17
CA ALA A 125 13.69 23.98 2.32
C ALA A 125 12.19 23.76 2.06
N GLU A 126 11.34 24.67 2.52
CA GLU A 126 9.91 24.71 2.22
C GLU A 126 9.65 24.79 0.71
N LYS A 127 10.36 25.67 0.00
CA LYS A 127 10.26 25.76 -1.46
C LYS A 127 10.71 24.47 -2.14
N GLN A 128 11.83 23.87 -1.72
CA GLN A 128 12.32 22.62 -2.31
C GLN A 128 11.38 21.45 -2.05
N PHE A 129 10.86 21.32 -0.84
CA PHE A 129 9.89 20.28 -0.50
C PHE A 129 8.61 20.45 -1.32
N ASN A 130 8.14 21.69 -1.53
CA ASN A 130 6.97 21.96 -2.36
C ASN A 130 7.22 21.59 -3.83
N LEU A 131 8.37 21.95 -4.40
CA LEU A 131 8.73 21.55 -5.76
C LEU A 131 8.76 20.03 -5.92
N LEU A 132 9.37 19.34 -4.95
CA LEU A 132 9.43 17.88 -4.93
C LEU A 132 8.04 17.24 -4.83
N LEU A 133 7.17 17.75 -3.96
CA LEU A 133 5.82 17.23 -3.73
C LEU A 133 4.92 17.28 -4.97
N PHE A 134 5.11 18.30 -5.80
CA PHE A 134 4.34 18.53 -7.04
C PHE A 134 5.10 18.14 -8.31
N ASP A 135 6.26 17.50 -8.18
CA ASP A 135 7.05 17.05 -9.33
C ASP A 135 6.24 16.04 -10.18
N PRO A 136 6.21 16.17 -11.52
CA PRO A 136 5.41 15.30 -12.37
C PRO A 136 5.96 13.86 -12.50
N ILE A 137 7.19 13.60 -12.05
CA ILE A 137 7.81 12.27 -12.10
C ILE A 137 7.77 11.63 -10.70
N PHE A 138 8.15 12.38 -9.67
CA PHE A 138 8.38 11.86 -8.32
C PHE A 138 7.38 12.32 -7.26
N GLY A 139 6.53 13.31 -7.56
CA GLY A 139 5.68 13.97 -6.57
C GLY A 139 4.63 13.07 -5.93
N GLY A 140 4.38 13.26 -4.64
CA GLY A 140 3.39 12.51 -3.86
C GLY A 140 1.99 13.12 -3.81
N SER A 141 1.81 14.37 -4.26
CA SER A 141 0.50 15.06 -4.26
C SER A 141 -0.08 15.29 -5.66
N THR A 142 0.53 14.68 -6.67
CA THR A 142 0.11 14.73 -8.08
C THR A 142 -0.10 13.30 -8.61
N PHE A 143 -0.74 13.19 -9.77
CA PHE A 143 -0.64 12.00 -10.62
C PHE A 143 0.74 11.92 -11.29
N SER A 144 1.80 11.95 -10.48
CA SER A 144 3.17 11.81 -10.95
C SER A 144 3.36 10.43 -11.58
N LEU A 145 4.36 10.29 -12.46
CA LEU A 145 4.64 9.03 -13.13
C LEU A 145 4.81 7.88 -12.13
N ILE A 146 5.58 8.11 -11.05
CA ILE A 146 5.81 7.08 -10.04
C ILE A 146 4.54 6.73 -9.25
N SER A 147 3.69 7.71 -8.94
CA SER A 147 2.44 7.45 -8.20
C SER A 147 1.42 6.71 -9.06
N VAL A 148 1.33 7.04 -10.36
CA VAL A 148 0.49 6.33 -11.33
C VAL A 148 0.96 4.89 -11.52
N LEU A 149 2.27 4.65 -11.65
CA LEU A 149 2.80 3.30 -11.82
C LEU A 149 2.63 2.46 -10.54
N GLY A 150 2.89 3.03 -9.37
CA GLY A 150 2.74 2.35 -8.08
C GLY A 150 1.27 2.11 -7.72
N GLY A 151 0.48 3.17 -7.59
CA GLY A 151 -0.94 3.11 -7.23
C GLY A 151 -1.80 2.46 -8.30
N GLY A 152 -1.51 2.71 -9.58
CA GLY A 152 -2.15 2.03 -10.70
C GLY A 152 -1.80 0.54 -10.76
N GLY A 153 -0.54 0.18 -10.49
CA GLY A 153 -0.11 -1.20 -10.32
C GLY A 153 -0.90 -1.93 -9.23
N TRP A 154 -1.10 -1.28 -8.07
CA TRP A 154 -1.94 -1.79 -6.99
C TRP A 154 -3.38 -2.00 -7.44
N LEU A 155 -4.01 -0.97 -8.01
CA LEU A 155 -5.40 -1.02 -8.45
C LEU A 155 -5.65 -2.15 -9.45
N ILE A 156 -4.82 -2.23 -10.49
CA ILE A 156 -4.91 -3.29 -11.51
C ILE A 156 -4.64 -4.65 -10.88
N GLY A 157 -3.62 -4.73 -10.02
CA GLY A 157 -3.22 -5.95 -9.32
C GLY A 157 -4.35 -6.55 -8.48
N ILE A 158 -5.04 -5.71 -7.72
CA ILE A 158 -6.15 -6.07 -6.84
C ILE A 158 -7.41 -6.42 -7.62
N ILE A 159 -7.78 -5.64 -8.64
CA ILE A 159 -8.95 -5.97 -9.48
C ILE A 159 -8.75 -7.34 -10.13
N ALA A 160 -7.56 -7.59 -10.69
CA ALA A 160 -7.25 -8.88 -11.32
C ALA A 160 -7.24 -10.04 -10.30
N ALA A 161 -6.71 -9.82 -9.08
CA ALA A 161 -6.79 -10.79 -8.00
C ALA A 161 -8.23 -11.09 -7.60
N ALA A 162 -9.07 -10.06 -7.44
CA ALA A 162 -10.48 -10.20 -7.08
C ALA A 162 -11.26 -10.99 -8.14
N ILE A 163 -10.97 -10.78 -9.43
CA ILE A 163 -11.53 -11.56 -10.54
C ILE A 163 -11.08 -13.03 -10.46
N ALA A 164 -9.79 -13.29 -10.19
CA ALA A 164 -9.27 -14.66 -10.04
C ALA A 164 -9.96 -15.38 -8.87
N LEU A 165 -10.06 -14.71 -7.72
CA LEU A 165 -10.73 -15.22 -6.52
C LEU A 165 -12.23 -15.46 -6.77
N LYS A 166 -12.91 -14.57 -7.51
CA LYS A 166 -14.31 -14.77 -7.89
C LYS A 166 -14.50 -16.04 -8.71
N ARG A 167 -13.63 -16.27 -9.70
CA ARG A 167 -13.64 -17.48 -10.54
C ARG A 167 -13.34 -18.76 -9.74
N ALA A 168 -12.62 -18.62 -8.63
CA ALA A 168 -12.30 -19.71 -7.71
C ALA A 168 -13.36 -19.89 -6.58
N GLY A 169 -14.49 -19.18 -6.64
CA GLY A 169 -15.62 -19.39 -5.73
C GLY A 169 -15.77 -18.35 -4.60
N ALA A 170 -14.95 -17.29 -4.57
CA ALA A 170 -15.12 -16.24 -3.57
C ALA A 170 -16.48 -15.53 -3.69
N SER A 171 -17.01 -15.09 -2.54
CA SER A 171 -18.28 -14.37 -2.48
C SER A 171 -18.23 -13.06 -3.27
N LEU A 172 -19.37 -12.61 -3.82
CA LEU A 172 -19.42 -11.31 -4.51
C LEU A 172 -19.07 -10.15 -3.56
N PHE A 173 -19.48 -10.26 -2.29
CA PHE A 173 -19.20 -9.24 -1.29
C PHE A 173 -17.69 -9.05 -1.04
N SER A 174 -16.94 -10.15 -0.85
CA SER A 174 -15.47 -10.08 -0.73
C SER A 174 -14.82 -9.45 -1.96
N VAL A 175 -15.33 -9.75 -3.15
CA VAL A 175 -14.82 -9.19 -4.41
C VAL A 175 -15.06 -7.67 -4.49
N VAL A 176 -16.26 -7.21 -4.14
CA VAL A 176 -16.57 -5.78 -4.10
C VAL A 176 -15.68 -5.04 -3.10
N LEU A 177 -15.47 -5.60 -1.91
CA LEU A 177 -14.57 -5.02 -0.92
C LEU A 177 -13.11 -4.99 -1.37
N LEU A 178 -12.60 -6.03 -2.04
CA LEU A 178 -11.26 -6.00 -2.63
C LEU A 178 -11.15 -4.90 -3.69
N ILE A 179 -12.13 -4.77 -4.58
CA ILE A 179 -12.12 -3.71 -5.60
C ILE A 179 -12.14 -2.33 -4.93
N ALA A 180 -12.98 -2.13 -3.91
CA ALA A 180 -13.01 -0.90 -3.12
C ALA A 180 -11.65 -0.60 -2.46
N SER A 181 -10.98 -1.62 -1.91
CA SER A 181 -9.61 -1.49 -1.40
C SER A 181 -8.62 -1.05 -2.48
N GLY A 182 -8.71 -1.64 -3.68
CA GLY A 182 -7.92 -1.25 -4.84
C GLY A 182 -8.01 0.24 -5.16
N PHE A 183 -9.24 0.76 -5.23
CA PHE A 183 -9.49 2.18 -5.51
C PHE A 183 -9.06 3.10 -4.37
N LEU A 184 -9.49 2.80 -3.14
CA LEU A 184 -9.27 3.68 -2.00
C LEU A 184 -7.77 3.81 -1.66
N PHE A 185 -7.07 2.69 -1.57
CA PHE A 185 -5.64 2.71 -1.26
C PHE A 185 -4.78 3.11 -2.48
N GLY A 186 -5.19 2.72 -3.69
CA GLY A 186 -4.50 3.11 -4.92
C GLY A 186 -4.54 4.62 -5.18
N LEU A 187 -5.57 5.31 -4.68
CA LEU A 187 -5.67 6.77 -4.73
C LEU A 187 -4.70 7.44 -3.76
N ALA A 188 -4.74 7.04 -2.48
CA ALA A 188 -3.80 7.50 -1.47
C ALA A 188 -3.77 6.54 -0.26
N HIS A 189 -2.59 6.27 0.28
CA HIS A 189 -2.43 5.49 1.50
C HIS A 189 -2.71 6.31 2.78
N VAL A 190 -2.77 7.64 2.68
CA VAL A 190 -3.02 8.51 3.83
C VAL A 190 -4.51 8.51 4.21
N PRO A 191 -4.87 8.97 5.43
CA PRO A 191 -6.26 9.14 5.84
C PRO A 191 -7.06 10.11 4.95
N PRO A 192 -8.37 9.83 4.74
CA PRO A 192 -9.11 8.67 5.25
C PRO A 192 -9.04 7.44 4.33
N THR A 193 -8.60 7.60 3.08
CA THR A 193 -8.78 6.58 2.04
C THR A 193 -7.92 5.35 2.26
N GLY A 194 -6.66 5.51 2.67
CA GLY A 194 -5.79 4.36 2.92
C GLY A 194 -6.26 3.46 4.06
N PRO A 195 -6.55 3.98 5.27
CA PRO A 195 -7.13 3.20 6.36
C PRO A 195 -8.42 2.46 5.97
N ILE A 196 -9.34 3.15 5.27
CA ILE A 196 -10.59 2.53 4.81
C ILE A 196 -10.30 1.43 3.77
N GLY A 197 -9.39 1.69 2.83
CA GLY A 197 -8.97 0.71 1.83
C GLY A 197 -8.34 -0.54 2.46
N MET A 198 -7.54 -0.37 3.51
CA MET A 198 -6.97 -1.49 4.26
C MET A 198 -8.02 -2.26 5.07
N ALA A 199 -9.00 -1.56 5.66
CA ALA A 199 -10.13 -2.21 6.31
C ALA A 199 -10.97 -3.04 5.31
N CYS A 200 -11.26 -2.49 4.13
CA CYS A 200 -11.92 -3.22 3.05
C CYS A 200 -11.13 -4.46 2.64
N PHE A 201 -9.80 -4.36 2.48
CA PHE A 201 -8.94 -5.50 2.17
C PHE A 201 -9.07 -6.57 3.26
N PHE A 202 -8.81 -6.19 4.52
CA PHE A 202 -8.81 -7.08 5.67
C PHE A 202 -10.14 -7.84 5.80
N ILE A 203 -11.27 -7.12 5.77
CA ILE A 203 -12.59 -7.72 5.87
C ILE A 203 -12.84 -8.66 4.69
N ALA A 204 -12.49 -8.26 3.47
CA ALA A 204 -12.67 -9.09 2.30
C ALA A 204 -11.96 -10.43 2.42
N VAL A 205 -10.68 -10.42 2.78
CA VAL A 205 -9.85 -11.63 2.85
C VAL A 205 -10.18 -12.49 4.07
N ALA A 206 -10.62 -11.89 5.18
CA ALA A 206 -11.08 -12.62 6.36
C ALA A 206 -12.36 -13.44 6.08
N MET A 207 -13.17 -12.99 5.12
CA MET A 207 -14.40 -13.68 4.69
C MET A 207 -14.17 -14.72 3.59
N ILE A 208 -13.01 -14.73 2.93
CA ILE A 208 -12.70 -15.71 1.88
C ILE A 208 -12.33 -17.03 2.53
N ASP A 209 -12.95 -18.13 2.10
CA ASP A 209 -12.56 -19.48 2.53
C ASP A 209 -11.08 -19.71 2.23
N PRO A 210 -10.24 -19.96 3.25
CA PRO A 210 -8.81 -20.17 3.09
C PRO A 210 -8.44 -21.24 2.08
N ARG A 211 -9.30 -22.25 1.89
CA ARG A 211 -9.10 -23.33 0.91
C ARG A 211 -8.97 -22.81 -0.52
N ILE A 212 -9.63 -21.69 -0.84
CA ILE A 212 -9.59 -21.06 -2.18
C ILE A 212 -8.16 -20.67 -2.54
N TRP A 213 -7.48 -19.93 -1.67
CA TRP A 213 -6.13 -19.46 -1.95
C TRP A 213 -5.05 -20.48 -1.57
N MET A 214 -5.37 -21.50 -0.77
CA MET A 214 -4.52 -22.69 -0.60
C MET A 214 -4.58 -23.67 -1.77
N GLY A 215 -5.54 -23.52 -2.70
CA GLY A 215 -5.68 -24.40 -3.86
C GLY A 215 -6.32 -25.76 -3.54
N GLU A 216 -6.97 -25.88 -2.38
CA GLU A 216 -7.73 -27.07 -2.01
C GLU A 216 -9.07 -27.09 -2.77
N LYS A 217 -9.48 -28.25 -3.28
CA LYS A 217 -10.80 -28.39 -3.93
C LYS A 217 -11.90 -28.17 -2.89
N ILE A 218 -12.78 -27.21 -3.14
CA ILE A 218 -14.03 -27.07 -2.41
C ILE A 218 -15.02 -28.06 -3.05
N SER A 219 -15.40 -29.09 -2.29
CA SER A 219 -16.41 -30.09 -2.67
C SER A 219 -17.82 -29.52 -2.65
#